data_AF-A0A7J7GWN9-F1
#
_entry.id   AF-A0A7J7GWN9-F1
#
_cell.length_a   1.000
_cell.length_b   1.000
_cell.length_c   1.000
_cell.angle_alpha   90.00
_cell.angle_beta   90.00
_cell.angle_gamma   90.00
#
_symmetry.space_group_name_H-M   'P 1'
#
loop_
_entity.id
_entity.type
_entity.pdbx_description
1 polymer ?
#
loop_
_entity_poly.entity_id
_entity_poly.type
_entity_poly.pdbx_seq_one_letter_code
_entity_poly.pdbx_strand_id
1 'polypeptide(L)'
;MASKLQKRMTLRRKLHVLKTLTNSKSEVKVEKVGEEFLVRVTCKKGQDVLVSILEAFEEMGLNVLQARVSCNYFLNIEAIVKAQDQGIDVREITQAVHKAIGKQDGEGTQIL
;
A
#
# COMPACT_ATOMS: atom_id res chain seq x y z
N MET A 1 -28.26 7.16 -29.22
CA MET A 1 -27.43 8.05 -28.37
C MET A 1 -27.04 7.31 -27.10
N ALA A 2 -25.77 7.35 -26.66
CA ALA A 2 -25.36 6.67 -25.43
C ALA A 2 -25.99 7.32 -24.19
N SER A 3 -26.47 6.50 -23.25
CA SER A 3 -27.12 6.99 -22.02
C SER A 3 -26.14 7.74 -21.11
N LYS A 4 -26.66 8.60 -20.22
CA LYS A 4 -25.84 9.30 -19.21
C LYS A 4 -25.01 8.31 -18.36
N LEU A 5 -25.58 7.14 -18.05
CA LEU A 5 -24.88 6.08 -17.30
C LEU A 5 -23.72 5.50 -18.10
N GLN A 6 -23.92 5.18 -19.39
CA GLN A 6 -22.87 4.66 -20.27
C GLN A 6 -21.70 5.65 -20.39
N LYS A 7 -21.99 6.95 -20.57
CA LYS A 7 -20.95 8.00 -20.63
C LYS A 7 -20.11 8.06 -19.34
N ARG A 8 -20.76 7.98 -18.16
CA ARG A 8 -20.05 7.95 -16.86
C ARG A 8 -19.17 6.71 -16.70
N MET A 9 -19.65 5.54 -17.11
CA MET A 9 -18.87 4.31 -17.05
C MET A 9 -17.63 4.37 -17.95
N THR A 10 -17.78 4.86 -19.18
CA THR A 10 -16.66 5.02 -20.12
C THR A 10 -15.62 6.02 -19.60
N LEU A 11 -16.06 7.13 -19.01
CA LEU A 11 -15.15 8.11 -18.39
C LEU A 11 -14.36 7.48 -17.22
N ARG A 12 -15.03 6.73 -16.33
CA ARG A 12 -14.37 6.02 -15.22
C ARG A 12 -13.32 5.03 -15.73
N ARG A 13 -13.65 4.27 -16.78
CA ARG A 13 -12.70 3.34 -17.42
C ARG A 13 -11.50 4.06 -18.01
N LYS A 14 -11.69 5.14 -18.78
CA LYS A 14 -10.58 5.93 -19.33
C LYS A 14 -9.69 6.53 -18.23
N LEU A 15 -10.30 7.04 -17.17
CA LEU A 15 -9.57 7.58 -16.02
C LEU A 15 -8.75 6.49 -15.30
N HIS A 16 -9.29 5.27 -15.18
CA HIS A 16 -8.55 4.15 -14.62
C HIS A 16 -7.31 3.82 -15.44
N VAL A 17 -7.44 3.68 -16.75
CA VAL A 17 -6.32 3.39 -17.66
C VAL A 17 -5.24 4.46 -17.55
N LEU A 18 -5.62 5.74 -17.60
CA LEU A 18 -4.66 6.84 -17.48
C LEU A 18 -3.91 6.79 -16.15
N LYS A 19 -4.61 6.59 -15.02
CA LYS A 19 -4.00 6.48 -13.70
C LYS A 19 -3.02 5.30 -13.62
N THR A 20 -3.38 4.14 -14.14
CA THR A 20 -2.50 2.95 -14.13
C THR A 20 -1.24 3.18 -14.96
N LEU A 21 -1.33 3.91 -16.09
CA LEU A 21 -0.19 4.24 -16.94
C LEU A 21 0.75 5.29 -16.33
N THR A 22 0.22 6.27 -15.59
CA THR A 22 1.03 7.36 -15.04
C THR A 22 1.63 7.06 -13.67
N ASN A 23 1.13 6.06 -12.94
CA ASN A 23 1.58 5.72 -11.59
C ASN A 23 2.40 4.42 -11.59
N SER A 24 3.62 4.50 -12.15
CA SER A 24 4.57 3.39 -12.16
C SER A 24 5.30 3.19 -10.82
N LYS A 25 5.24 4.17 -9.91
CA LYS A 25 6.00 4.17 -8.65
C LYS A 25 5.07 4.07 -7.43
N SER A 26 5.42 3.17 -6.51
CA SER A 26 4.79 3.10 -5.19
C SER A 26 5.29 4.26 -4.31
N GLU A 27 4.38 4.90 -3.60
CA GLU A 27 4.66 5.99 -2.66
C GLU A 27 4.47 5.48 -1.22
N VAL A 28 5.48 5.68 -0.38
CA VAL A 28 5.45 5.36 1.05
C VAL A 28 5.88 6.61 1.80
N LYS A 29 5.08 7.03 2.78
CA LYS A 29 5.38 8.13 3.71
C LYS A 29 5.25 7.62 5.13
N VAL A 30 6.25 7.88 5.95
CA VAL A 30 6.25 7.53 7.37
C VAL A 30 6.59 8.78 8.16
N GLU A 31 5.76 9.08 9.16
CA GLU A 31 5.93 10.22 10.06
C GLU A 31 5.93 9.71 11.49
N LYS A 32 6.85 10.19 12.33
CA LYS A 32 6.85 9.89 13.76
C LYS A 32 5.92 10.88 14.48
N VAL A 33 4.97 10.38 15.25
CA VAL A 33 3.98 11.17 16.00
C VAL A 33 4.01 10.71 17.46
N GLY A 34 4.79 11.40 18.29
CA GLY A 34 5.04 10.98 19.68
C GLY A 34 5.76 9.62 19.73
N GLU A 35 5.11 8.63 20.33
CA GLU A 35 5.60 7.23 20.41
C GLU A 35 5.11 6.35 19.24
N GLU A 36 4.30 6.90 18.34
CA GLU A 36 3.66 6.18 17.24
C GLU A 36 4.23 6.60 15.89
N PHE A 37 3.87 5.86 14.85
CA PHE A 37 4.20 6.15 13.47
C PHE A 37 2.96 6.14 12.61
N LEU A 38 2.82 7.16 11.77
CA LEU A 38 1.80 7.25 10.75
C LEU A 38 2.38 6.83 9.41
N VAL A 39 1.97 5.66 8.93
CA VAL A 39 2.40 5.06 7.67
C VAL A 39 1.31 5.28 6.63
N ARG A 40 1.67 5.93 5.52
CA ARG A 40 0.81 6.09 4.34
C ARG A 40 1.44 5.39 3.15
N VAL A 41 0.69 4.50 2.51
CA VAL A 41 1.10 3.73 1.34
C VAL A 41 0.12 3.98 0.21
N THR A 42 0.65 4.24 -0.99
CA THR A 42 -0.11 4.22 -2.25
C THR A 42 0.68 3.39 -3.25
N CYS A 43 0.13 2.26 -3.70
CA CYS A 43 0.80 1.38 -4.64
C CYS A 43 -0.17 0.72 -5.63
N LYS A 44 0.40 0.08 -6.67
CA LYS A 44 -0.36 -0.79 -7.56
C LYS A 44 -0.97 -1.93 -6.75
N LYS A 45 -2.12 -2.40 -7.20
CA LYS A 45 -2.73 -3.60 -6.63
C LYS A 45 -1.88 -4.80 -7.02
N GLY A 46 -1.77 -5.73 -6.08
CA GLY A 46 -1.42 -7.10 -6.38
C GLY A 46 -1.90 -8.00 -5.25
N GLN A 47 -1.72 -9.30 -5.42
CA GLN A 47 -2.53 -10.31 -4.74
C GLN A 47 -2.41 -10.22 -3.22
N ASP A 48 -1.19 -10.04 -2.71
CA ASP A 48 -0.91 -10.15 -1.28
C ASP A 48 -0.27 -8.90 -0.66
N VAL A 49 -0.40 -7.72 -1.28
CA VAL A 49 0.39 -6.52 -0.86
C VAL A 49 0.06 -6.14 0.58
N LEU A 50 -1.23 -6.18 0.93
CA LEU A 50 -1.68 -5.88 2.28
C LEU A 50 -1.11 -6.87 3.30
N VAL A 51 -1.12 -8.16 2.95
CA VAL A 51 -0.60 -9.23 3.81
C VAL A 51 0.90 -9.03 4.03
N SER A 52 1.68 -8.83 2.96
CA SER A 52 3.11 -8.59 3.05
C SER A 52 3.48 -7.35 3.87
N ILE A 53 2.66 -6.29 3.83
CA ILE A 53 2.88 -5.10 4.65
C ILE A 53 2.61 -5.38 6.13
N LEU A 54 1.55 -6.13 6.45
CA LEU A 54 1.22 -6.49 7.82
C LEU A 54 2.26 -7.46 8.41
N GLU A 55 2.73 -8.42 7.64
CA GLU A 55 3.85 -9.30 8.00
C GLU A 55 5.12 -8.49 8.30
N ALA A 56 5.44 -7.50 7.46
CA ALA A 56 6.59 -6.64 7.70
C ALA A 56 6.45 -5.81 9.00
N PHE A 57 5.24 -5.39 9.35
CA PHE A 57 5.00 -4.75 10.66
C PHE A 57 5.20 -5.72 11.82
N GLU A 58 4.71 -6.95 11.69
CA GLU A 58 4.88 -7.98 12.72
C GLU A 58 6.34 -8.39 12.91
N GLU A 59 7.08 -8.64 11.82
CA GLU A 59 8.53 -8.92 11.84
C GLU A 59 9.34 -7.79 12.51
N MET A 60 8.88 -6.55 12.36
CA MET A 60 9.49 -5.38 13.00
C MET A 60 9.03 -5.16 14.46
N GLY A 61 8.09 -5.94 15.00
CA GLY A 61 7.53 -5.68 16.33
C GLY A 61 6.71 -4.39 16.38
N LEU A 62 6.01 -4.04 15.29
CA LEU A 62 5.10 -2.91 15.21
C LEU A 62 3.65 -3.37 15.39
N ASN A 63 2.99 -2.86 16.43
CA ASN A 63 1.56 -3.08 16.65
C ASN A 63 0.73 -2.10 15.82
N VAL A 64 -0.19 -2.61 15.00
CA VAL A 64 -1.14 -1.78 14.27
C VAL A 64 -2.27 -1.36 15.21
N LEU A 65 -2.33 -0.08 15.55
CA LEU A 65 -3.36 0.48 16.42
C LEU A 65 -4.63 0.84 15.64
N GLN A 66 -4.45 1.36 14.43
CA GLN A 66 -5.53 1.72 13.52
C GLN A 66 -5.08 1.55 12.08
N ALA A 67 -5.96 1.09 11.21
CA ALA A 67 -5.71 1.11 9.77
C ALA A 67 -6.98 1.51 8.98
N ARG A 68 -6.77 2.28 7.92
CA ARG A 68 -7.76 2.56 6.87
C ARG A 68 -7.22 2.03 5.56
N VAL A 69 -8.02 1.22 4.87
CA VAL A 69 -7.62 0.59 3.61
C VAL A 69 -8.66 0.89 2.54
N SER A 70 -8.20 1.21 1.33
CA SER A 70 -9.05 1.29 0.15
C SER A 70 -8.36 0.65 -1.04
N CYS A 71 -9.11 -0.07 -1.88
CA CYS A 71 -8.57 -0.80 -3.03
C CYS A 71 -9.42 -0.59 -4.29
N ASN A 72 -9.66 0.67 -4.67
CA ASN A 72 -10.51 1.01 -5.82
C ASN A 72 -9.72 0.95 -7.15
N TYR A 73 -8.71 1.81 -7.28
CA TYR A 73 -7.82 1.86 -8.46
C TYR A 73 -6.39 1.53 -8.06
N PHE A 74 -5.96 2.02 -6.91
CA PHE A 74 -4.73 1.70 -6.21
C PHE A 74 -5.08 1.07 -4.87
N LEU A 75 -4.10 0.41 -4.27
CA LEU A 75 -4.13 0.11 -2.86
C LEU A 75 -3.64 1.35 -2.11
N ASN A 76 -4.50 1.90 -1.25
CA ASN A 76 -4.11 2.94 -0.30
C ASN A 76 -4.26 2.40 1.11
N ILE A 77 -3.23 2.58 1.91
CA ILE A 77 -3.22 2.22 3.34
C ILE A 77 -2.81 3.47 4.12
N GLU A 78 -3.53 3.76 5.18
CA GLU A 78 -3.11 4.66 6.24
C GLU A 78 -3.15 3.87 7.55
N ALA A 79 -2.01 3.70 8.20
CA ALA A 79 -1.87 2.94 9.43
C ALA A 79 -1.20 3.76 10.51
N ILE A 80 -1.72 3.68 11.73
CA ILE A 80 -1.06 4.13 12.95
C ILE A 80 -0.46 2.90 13.60
N VAL A 81 0.86 2.87 13.72
CA VAL A 81 1.60 1.75 14.29
C VAL A 81 2.46 2.20 15.46
N LYS A 82 2.65 1.32 16.45
CA LYS A 82 3.47 1.58 17.64
C LYS A 82 4.52 0.48 17.80
N ALA A 83 5.77 0.86 18.01
CA ALA A 83 6.84 -0.10 18.29
C ALA A 83 6.66 -0.73 19.68
N GLN A 84 6.87 -2.04 19.78
CA GLN A 84 6.88 -2.76 21.05
C GLN A 84 8.12 -2.38 21.89
N ASP A 85 9.27 -2.22 21.23
CA ASP A 85 10.55 -1.86 21.84
C ASP A 85 11.09 -0.51 21.33
N GLN A 86 11.97 0.12 22.13
CA GLN A 86 12.64 1.36 21.73
C GLN A 86 13.80 1.05 20.77
N GLY A 87 13.84 1.70 19.60
CA GLY A 87 14.98 1.59 18.68
C GLY A 87 14.62 1.75 17.20
N ILE A 88 13.36 1.53 16.83
CA ILE A 88 12.92 1.63 15.43
C ILE A 88 12.80 3.10 15.03
N ASP A 89 13.47 3.46 13.93
CA ASP A 89 13.32 4.77 13.30
C ASP A 89 12.48 4.72 12.01
N VAL A 90 11.95 5.87 11.60
CA VAL A 90 11.16 6.13 10.39
C VAL A 90 11.76 5.49 9.14
N ARG A 91 13.09 5.51 9.04
CA ARG A 91 13.82 4.97 7.88
C ARG A 91 13.67 3.45 7.75
N GLU A 92 13.73 2.72 8.86
CA GLU A 92 13.60 1.26 8.88
C GLU A 92 12.19 0.84 8.46
N ILE A 93 11.17 1.51 9.01
CA ILE A 93 9.76 1.28 8.64
C ILE A 93 9.57 1.54 7.14
N THR A 94 10.09 2.67 6.65
CA THR A 94 9.97 3.04 5.23
C THR A 94 10.58 1.98 4.32
N GLN A 95 11.76 1.45 4.68
CA GLN A 95 12.46 0.42 3.91
C GLN A 95 11.72 -0.92 3.96
N ALA A 96 11.25 -1.35 5.12
CA ALA A 96 10.49 -2.59 5.28
C ALA A 96 9.21 -2.57 4.45
N VAL A 97 8.47 -1.45 4.47
CA VAL A 97 7.25 -1.28 3.67
C VAL A 97 7.56 -1.26 2.17
N HIS A 98 8.62 -0.59 1.73
CA HIS A 98 9.05 -0.65 0.32
C HIS A 98 9.41 -2.07 -0.11
N LYS A 99 10.12 -2.83 0.73
CA LYS A 99 10.46 -4.23 0.48
C LYS A 99 9.20 -5.09 0.39
N ALA A 100 8.25 -4.92 1.31
CA ALA A 100 6.98 -5.64 1.30
C ALA A 100 6.17 -5.41 0.02
N ILE A 101 6.13 -4.17 -0.48
CA ILE A 101 5.46 -3.84 -1.74
C ILE A 101 6.18 -4.48 -2.94
N GLY A 102 7.51 -4.58 -2.90
CA GLY A 102 8.34 -5.15 -3.97
C GLY A 102 8.43 -6.68 -4.01
N LYS A 103 8.01 -7.40 -2.96
CA LYS A 103 8.00 -8.88 -2.92
C LYS A 103 7.15 -9.50 -4.06
N GLN A 104 6.31 -8.72 -4.73
CA GLN A 104 5.35 -9.20 -5.72
C GLN A 104 5.92 -9.39 -7.13
N ASP A 105 7.12 -8.90 -7.41
CA ASP A 105 7.72 -8.99 -8.75
C ASP A 105 8.53 -10.31 -8.96
N GLY A 106 8.47 -11.27 -8.02
CA GLY A 106 9.39 -12.43 -7.99
C GLY A 106 8.82 -13.84 -7.81
N GLU A 107 7.56 -14.05 -7.43
CA GLU A 107 7.06 -15.39 -7.06
C GLU A 107 5.89 -15.84 -7.96
N GLY A 108 6.12 -15.83 -9.26
CA GLY A 108 5.12 -16.16 -10.27
C GLY A 108 5.52 -17.26 -11.25
N THR A 109 6.45 -18.17 -10.95
CA THR A 109 6.62 -19.41 -11.74
C THR A 109 7.33 -20.51 -10.94
N GLN A 110 6.59 -21.20 -10.07
CA GLN A 110 6.77 -22.64 -9.89
C GLN A 110 5.39 -23.25 -9.66
N ILE A 111 4.83 -23.81 -10.73
CA ILE A 111 3.73 -24.77 -10.62
C ILE A 111 4.37 -26.12 -10.96
N LEU A 112 4.25 -27.06 -10.03
CA LEU A 112 4.53 -28.48 -10.23
C LEU A 112 3.60 -29.07 -11.29
#